data_AF-A0A8S3ZIS4-F1
#
_entry.id   AF-A0A8S3ZIS4-F1
#
_cell.length_a   1.000
_cell.length_b   1.000
_cell.length_c   1.000
_cell.angle_alpha   90.00
_cell.angle_beta   90.00
_cell.angle_gamma   90.00
#
_symmetry.space_group_name_H-M   'P 1'
#
loop_
_entity.id
_entity.type
_entity.pdbx_description
1 polymer ?
#
loop_
_entity_poly.entity_id
_entity_poly.type
_entity_poly.pdbx_seq_one_letter_code
_entity_poly.pdbx_strand_id
1 'polypeptide(L)'
;MRRIGVIHVLCLSCVLIVTYVKSQPSCPAGWFGSRCNYKCRCVNDKCDKNGQCIDPFICLAGWFGSECQYSDVTNKTTSNAVLTDGKESTCVASSAPDTVTIAIQSIFFTWLRVCVQDKGSAALEDLTVTFSNSKTDVSCSDLKKVAVDSKTLDVHCKTTQEIDAVTLKGAVVTRLCSVYVSGGRNV
;
A
#
# COMPACT_ATOMS: atom_id res chain seq x y z
N MET A 1 -71.85 46.73 -11.01
CA MET A 1 -71.95 45.91 -9.79
C MET A 1 -71.40 44.52 -10.06
N ARG A 2 -70.75 43.94 -9.04
CA ARG A 2 -70.16 42.58 -8.94
C ARG A 2 -68.70 42.41 -9.40
N ARG A 3 -67.86 42.36 -8.35
CA ARG A 3 -66.46 41.91 -8.26
C ARG A 3 -66.39 40.39 -8.31
N ILE A 4 -65.37 39.83 -8.97
CA ILE A 4 -64.72 38.53 -8.70
C ILE A 4 -63.29 38.71 -9.25
N GLY A 5 -62.17 38.69 -8.51
CA GLY A 5 -61.82 37.94 -7.32
C GLY A 5 -61.01 36.70 -7.71
N VAL A 6 -59.82 36.84 -8.30
CA VAL A 6 -58.95 35.68 -8.62
C VAL A 6 -57.82 35.61 -7.60
N ILE A 7 -57.83 34.52 -6.85
CA ILE A 7 -56.95 34.15 -5.74
C ILE A 7 -55.66 33.52 -6.29
N HIS A 8 -54.53 33.93 -5.70
CA HIS A 8 -53.20 33.36 -5.88
C HIS A 8 -53.15 31.85 -5.55
N VAL A 9 -52.49 31.06 -6.38
CA VAL A 9 -51.93 29.75 -5.97
C VAL A 9 -50.49 29.63 -6.48
N LEU A 10 -49.54 29.98 -5.61
CA LEU A 10 -48.14 29.63 -5.75
C LEU A 10 -48.00 28.14 -5.38
N CYS A 11 -47.85 27.28 -6.37
CA CYS A 11 -47.59 25.85 -6.17
C CYS A 11 -46.08 25.62 -6.04
N LEU A 12 -45.55 25.75 -4.82
CA LEU A 12 -44.16 25.41 -4.49
C LEU A 12 -44.06 23.90 -4.27
N SER A 13 -43.86 23.13 -5.35
CA SER A 13 -43.64 21.69 -5.26
C SER A 13 -42.20 21.38 -4.87
N CYS A 14 -41.96 21.17 -3.57
CA CYS A 14 -40.75 20.51 -3.09
C CYS A 14 -40.78 19.03 -3.51
N VAL A 15 -40.04 18.68 -4.55
CA VAL A 15 -39.82 17.29 -4.96
C VAL A 15 -38.90 16.64 -3.93
N LEU A 16 -39.49 15.88 -3.00
CA LEU A 16 -38.76 14.99 -2.10
C LEU A 16 -38.23 13.81 -2.92
N ILE A 17 -36.97 13.91 -3.37
CA ILE A 17 -36.24 12.76 -3.93
C ILE A 17 -35.94 11.82 -2.76
N VAL A 18 -36.82 10.83 -2.56
CA VAL A 18 -36.56 9.71 -1.65
C VAL A 18 -35.51 8.84 -2.31
N THR A 19 -34.23 9.09 -2.03
CA THR A 19 -33.15 8.19 -2.44
C THR A 19 -33.26 6.92 -1.62
N TYR A 20 -33.71 5.83 -2.26
CA TYR A 20 -33.72 4.50 -1.68
C TYR A 20 -32.27 4.01 -1.52
N VAL A 21 -31.68 4.24 -0.34
CA VAL A 21 -30.38 3.67 0.00
C VAL A 21 -30.58 2.19 0.28
N LYS A 22 -30.31 1.33 -0.71
CA LYS A 22 -30.18 -0.11 -0.46
C LYS A 22 -29.03 -0.33 0.52
N SER A 23 -29.35 -0.70 1.75
CA SER A 23 -28.36 -1.24 2.70
C SER A 23 -27.76 -2.49 2.06
N GLN A 24 -26.45 -2.47 1.79
CA GLN A 24 -25.76 -3.66 1.31
C GLN A 24 -25.71 -4.69 2.46
N PRO A 25 -25.94 -5.99 2.16
CA PRO A 25 -25.80 -7.03 3.18
C PRO A 25 -24.39 -7.00 3.76
N SER A 26 -24.29 -7.15 5.09
CA SER A 26 -23.01 -7.27 5.78
C SER A 26 -22.27 -8.51 5.27
N CYS A 27 -20.98 -8.35 4.93
CA CYS A 27 -20.17 -9.47 4.45
C CYS A 27 -19.96 -10.55 5.52
N PRO A 28 -19.72 -11.81 5.11
CA PRO A 28 -19.22 -12.83 6.02
C PRO A 28 -17.94 -12.36 6.73
N ALA A 29 -17.68 -12.90 7.93
CA ALA A 29 -16.48 -12.57 8.69
C ALA A 29 -15.22 -12.75 7.84
N GLY A 30 -14.33 -11.75 7.87
CA GLY A 30 -13.09 -11.75 7.10
C GLY A 30 -13.24 -11.46 5.61
N TRP A 31 -14.36 -10.92 5.15
CA TRP A 31 -14.57 -10.49 3.77
C TRP A 31 -15.11 -9.05 3.72
N PHE A 32 -14.77 -8.32 2.66
CA PHE A 32 -15.18 -6.94 2.47
C PHE A 32 -15.43 -6.59 1.00
N GLY A 33 -15.92 -5.37 0.75
CA GLY A 33 -16.23 -4.85 -0.59
C GLY A 33 -17.68 -5.06 -1.02
N SER A 34 -18.06 -4.41 -2.12
CA SER A 34 -19.46 -4.31 -2.58
C SER A 34 -20.17 -5.64 -2.87
N ARG A 35 -19.40 -6.72 -3.01
CA ARG A 35 -19.86 -8.09 -3.24
C ARG A 35 -19.16 -9.12 -2.36
N CYS A 36 -18.51 -8.68 -1.27
CA CYS A 36 -17.75 -9.54 -0.37
C CYS A 36 -16.71 -10.41 -1.09
N ASN A 37 -16.08 -9.85 -2.13
CA ASN A 37 -15.16 -10.54 -3.02
C ASN A 37 -13.69 -10.37 -2.62
N TYR A 38 -13.40 -9.56 -1.60
CA TYR A 38 -12.04 -9.34 -1.11
C TYR A 38 -11.86 -9.96 0.26
N LYS A 39 -10.84 -10.80 0.38
CA LYS A 39 -10.47 -11.45 1.64
C LYS A 39 -9.69 -10.48 2.51
N CYS A 40 -10.08 -10.37 3.77
CA CYS A 40 -9.35 -9.63 4.79
C CYS A 40 -7.94 -10.20 4.99
N ARG A 41 -6.94 -9.33 5.12
CA ARG A 41 -5.53 -9.72 5.32
C ARG A 41 -4.95 -9.20 6.62
N CYS A 42 -5.83 -8.89 7.56
CA CYS A 42 -5.51 -8.49 8.92
C CYS A 42 -5.39 -9.72 9.82
N VAL A 43 -4.64 -9.62 10.91
CA VAL A 43 -4.59 -10.67 11.94
C VAL A 43 -6.00 -10.97 12.46
N ASN A 44 -6.30 -12.27 12.61
CA ASN A 44 -7.63 -12.78 13.02
C ASN A 44 -8.79 -12.40 12.07
N ASP A 45 -8.51 -12.09 10.80
CA ASP A 45 -9.53 -11.69 9.82
C ASP A 45 -10.36 -10.46 10.26
N LYS A 46 -9.78 -9.59 11.12
CA LYS A 46 -10.46 -8.41 11.68
C LYS A 46 -10.23 -7.16 10.82
N CYS A 47 -11.15 -6.90 9.90
CA CYS A 47 -11.24 -5.63 9.20
C CYS A 47 -12.67 -5.08 9.18
N ASP A 48 -12.78 -3.78 8.91
CA ASP A 48 -14.05 -3.11 8.70
C ASP A 48 -14.65 -3.43 7.32
N LYS A 49 -15.79 -2.82 7.00
CA LYS A 49 -16.48 -2.99 5.72
C LYS A 49 -15.67 -2.54 4.49
N ASN A 50 -14.62 -1.75 4.69
CA ASN A 50 -13.73 -1.24 3.65
C ASN A 50 -12.44 -2.07 3.53
N GLY A 51 -12.22 -3.03 4.44
CA GLY A 51 -11.00 -3.83 4.49
C GLY A 51 -9.91 -3.27 5.41
N GLN A 52 -10.17 -2.15 6.10
CA GLN A 52 -9.20 -1.56 7.02
C GLN A 52 -9.11 -2.39 8.29
N CYS A 53 -7.89 -2.74 8.71
CA CYS A 53 -7.67 -3.53 9.93
C CYS A 53 -8.16 -2.78 11.17
N ILE A 54 -8.87 -3.51 12.03
CA ILE A 54 -9.38 -3.01 13.30
C ILE A 54 -8.43 -3.47 14.41
N ASP A 55 -8.15 -2.56 15.36
CA ASP A 55 -7.21 -2.69 16.48
C ASP A 55 -7.00 -4.14 16.98
N PRO A 56 -5.76 -4.67 16.91
CA PRO A 56 -4.54 -4.01 16.47
C PRO A 56 -4.39 -3.95 14.94
N PHE A 57 -3.83 -2.85 14.43
CA PHE A 57 -3.49 -2.70 13.01
C PHE A 57 -2.27 -3.57 12.68
N ILE A 58 -2.50 -4.84 12.32
CA ILE A 58 -1.43 -5.79 11.99
C ILE A 58 -1.82 -6.59 10.76
N CYS A 59 -0.97 -6.57 9.74
CA CYS A 59 -1.10 -7.39 8.56
C CYS A 59 -0.67 -8.83 8.81
N LEU A 60 -1.32 -9.77 8.11
CA LEU A 60 -0.81 -11.14 8.02
C LEU A 60 0.56 -11.14 7.33
N ALA A 61 1.40 -12.10 7.70
CA ALA A 61 2.72 -12.26 7.08
C ALA A 61 2.58 -12.38 5.55
N GLY A 62 3.41 -11.62 4.82
CA GLY A 62 3.33 -11.54 3.36
C GLY A 62 2.32 -10.53 2.84
N TRP A 63 1.75 -9.69 3.71
CA TRP A 63 0.85 -8.60 3.34
C TRP A 63 1.30 -7.28 3.98
N PHE A 64 1.10 -6.18 3.26
CA PHE A 64 1.46 -4.84 3.73
C PHE A 64 0.56 -3.75 3.13
N GLY A 65 0.76 -2.52 3.60
CA GLY A 65 -0.03 -1.35 3.22
C GLY A 65 -1.07 -0.96 4.27
N SER A 66 -1.71 0.19 4.07
CA SER A 66 -2.67 0.79 5.01
C SER A 66 -3.96 -0.03 5.22
N GLU A 67 -4.20 -1.03 4.39
CA GLU A 67 -5.35 -1.96 4.51
C GLU A 67 -4.87 -3.42 4.40
N CYS A 68 -3.56 -3.65 4.53
CA CYS A 68 -2.93 -4.94 4.23
C CYS A 68 -3.30 -5.48 2.84
N GLN A 69 -3.48 -4.57 1.88
CA GLN A 69 -4.08 -4.85 0.59
C GLN A 69 -3.06 -5.31 -0.45
N TYR A 70 -1.76 -5.25 -0.16
CA TYR A 70 -0.72 -5.65 -1.10
C TYR A 70 0.00 -6.91 -0.63
N SER A 71 0.19 -7.86 -1.55
CA SER A 71 1.06 -9.00 -1.31
C SER A 71 2.53 -8.56 -1.37
N ASP A 72 3.31 -9.01 -0.40
CA ASP A 72 4.76 -8.84 -0.39
C ASP A 72 5.43 -10.04 -1.06
N VAL A 73 6.22 -9.78 -2.11
CA VAL A 73 6.91 -10.83 -2.91
C VAL A 73 8.38 -10.99 -2.55
N THR A 74 8.83 -10.39 -1.45
CA THR A 74 10.20 -10.58 -0.98
C THR A 74 10.49 -12.05 -0.67
N ASN A 75 11.63 -12.55 -1.14
CA ASN A 75 12.07 -13.90 -0.84
C ASN A 75 12.80 -13.91 0.51
N LYS A 76 12.09 -14.32 1.54
CA LYS A 76 12.58 -14.36 2.93
C LYS A 76 13.78 -15.28 3.16
N THR A 77 14.00 -16.25 2.28
CA THR A 77 15.09 -17.23 2.43
C THR A 77 16.43 -16.73 1.92
N THR A 78 16.41 -15.78 0.98
CA THR A 78 17.61 -15.26 0.31
C THR A 78 17.86 -13.78 0.60
N SER A 79 16.90 -13.08 1.21
CA SER A 79 17.02 -11.69 1.62
C SER A 79 17.51 -11.56 3.07
N ASN A 80 18.02 -10.38 3.44
CA ASN A 80 18.33 -10.09 4.84
C ASN A 80 17.07 -10.29 5.69
N ALA A 81 17.11 -11.28 6.60
CA ALA A 81 15.95 -11.70 7.38
C ALA A 81 15.28 -10.54 8.12
N VAL A 82 16.07 -9.57 8.60
CA VAL A 82 15.55 -8.38 9.30
C VAL A 82 14.67 -7.53 8.39
N LEU A 83 15.05 -7.33 7.12
CA LEU A 83 14.30 -6.47 6.19
C LEU A 83 12.95 -7.05 5.77
N THR A 84 12.74 -8.35 5.98
CA THR A 84 11.57 -9.10 5.48
C THR A 84 10.80 -9.82 6.59
N ASP A 85 11.11 -9.53 7.86
CA ASP A 85 10.47 -10.14 9.03
C ASP A 85 9.08 -9.56 9.32
N GLY A 86 8.69 -8.49 8.61
CA GLY A 86 7.41 -7.79 8.76
C GLY A 86 7.33 -6.92 10.00
N LYS A 87 8.47 -6.51 10.58
CA LYS A 87 8.52 -5.66 11.78
C LYS A 87 9.32 -4.40 11.50
N GLU A 88 8.68 -3.26 11.68
CA GLU A 88 9.33 -1.95 11.48
C GLU A 88 10.21 -1.54 12.67
N SER A 89 10.19 -2.31 13.76
CA SER A 89 10.98 -2.07 14.98
C SER A 89 12.36 -2.75 14.96
N THR A 90 12.56 -3.72 14.07
CA THR A 90 13.83 -4.41 13.87
C THR A 90 14.52 -3.78 12.67
N CYS A 91 15.79 -3.36 12.83
CA CYS A 91 16.52 -2.68 11.77
C CYS A 91 17.90 -3.30 11.58
N VAL A 92 18.45 -3.16 10.38
CA VAL A 92 19.79 -3.65 10.07
C VAL A 92 20.81 -2.96 10.98
N ALA A 93 21.86 -3.69 11.34
CA ALA A 93 22.93 -3.14 12.15
C ALA A 93 23.66 -2.04 11.38
N SER A 94 24.14 -1.02 12.10
CA SER A 94 24.82 0.15 11.54
C SER A 94 26.15 -0.17 10.82
N SER A 95 26.67 -1.37 10.98
CA SER A 95 27.86 -1.89 10.27
C SER A 95 27.55 -2.53 8.92
N ALA A 96 26.30 -2.52 8.47
CA ALA A 96 25.91 -3.03 7.17
C ALA A 96 26.57 -2.23 6.02
N PRO A 97 26.80 -2.85 4.85
CA PRO A 97 27.20 -2.11 3.66
C PRO A 97 26.19 -1.02 3.30
N ASP A 98 26.64 0.00 2.58
CA ASP A 98 25.79 1.07 2.03
C ASP A 98 24.88 0.58 0.89
N THR A 99 24.87 -0.72 0.61
CA THR A 99 24.16 -1.37 -0.48
C THR A 99 23.56 -2.68 0.01
N VAL A 100 22.28 -2.92 -0.26
CA VAL A 100 21.60 -4.19 0.00
C VAL A 100 20.81 -4.63 -1.22
N THR A 101 20.90 -5.91 -1.55
CA THR A 101 20.09 -6.53 -2.61
C THR A 101 19.05 -7.45 -1.98
N ILE A 102 17.82 -7.30 -2.44
CA ILE A 102 16.66 -8.04 -1.96
C ILE A 102 16.17 -8.89 -3.13
N ALA A 103 16.24 -10.20 -2.95
CA ALA A 103 15.72 -11.14 -3.92
C ALA A 103 14.21 -11.26 -3.77
N ILE A 104 13.50 -11.37 -4.89
CA ILE A 104 12.03 -11.41 -4.95
C ILE A 104 11.56 -12.52 -5.90
N GLN A 105 10.27 -12.86 -5.83
CA GLN A 105 9.65 -13.63 -6.92
C GLN A 105 9.66 -12.80 -8.21
N SER A 106 9.88 -13.45 -9.36
CA SER A 106 9.87 -12.79 -10.67
C SER A 106 8.54 -12.09 -10.92
N ILE A 107 8.56 -10.76 -11.06
CA ILE A 107 7.37 -9.93 -11.29
C ILE A 107 7.67 -8.74 -12.20
N PHE A 108 6.64 -8.20 -12.85
CA PHE A 108 6.67 -6.83 -13.37
C PHE A 108 6.53 -5.86 -12.20
N PHE A 109 7.59 -5.11 -11.92
CA PHE A 109 7.64 -4.21 -10.78
C PHE A 109 6.66 -3.05 -10.96
N THR A 110 6.03 -2.65 -9.86
CA THR A 110 5.10 -1.51 -9.81
C THR A 110 5.48 -0.52 -8.72
N TRP A 111 5.74 -1.00 -7.52
CA TRP A 111 6.25 -0.20 -6.42
C TRP A 111 6.76 -1.04 -5.25
N LEU A 112 7.52 -0.41 -4.37
CA LEU A 112 7.96 -0.94 -3.09
C LEU A 112 7.81 0.10 -2.00
N ARG A 113 7.83 -0.35 -0.75
CA ARG A 113 7.90 0.47 0.45
C ARG A 113 9.19 0.19 1.21
N VAL A 114 9.86 1.25 1.64
CA VAL A 114 11.04 1.21 2.50
C VAL A 114 10.72 1.89 3.82
N CYS A 115 11.02 1.24 4.93
CA CYS A 115 10.91 1.80 6.28
C CYS A 115 12.30 1.88 6.93
N VAL A 116 12.63 2.98 7.60
CA VAL A 116 13.95 3.21 8.22
C VAL A 116 13.84 3.62 9.68
N GLN A 117 14.94 3.43 10.41
CA GLN A 117 15.08 3.91 11.77
C GLN A 117 15.16 5.44 11.74
N ASP A 118 14.30 6.11 12.52
CA ASP A 118 14.18 7.58 12.68
C ASP A 118 15.35 8.41 12.12
N LYS A 119 15.25 8.90 10.89
CA LYS A 119 15.93 10.13 10.42
C LYS A 119 15.06 10.75 9.34
N GLY A 120 14.83 12.04 9.47
CA GLY A 120 13.95 12.82 8.60
C GLY A 120 14.16 12.58 7.11
N SER A 121 13.09 12.87 6.37
CA SER A 121 12.89 12.60 4.94
C SER A 121 14.06 12.88 4.01
N ALA A 122 14.92 13.86 4.32
CA ALA A 122 16.10 14.19 3.50
C ALA A 122 17.04 13.00 3.24
N ALA A 123 17.24 12.11 4.21
CA ALA A 123 18.10 10.94 4.02
C ALA A 123 17.47 9.85 3.13
N LEU A 124 16.13 9.85 3.01
CA LEU A 124 15.39 8.93 2.15
C LEU A 124 15.44 9.38 0.68
N GLU A 125 15.57 10.68 0.41
CA GLU A 125 15.68 11.21 -0.96
C GLU A 125 16.93 10.70 -1.69
N ASP A 126 18.05 10.55 -0.98
CA ASP A 126 19.32 10.08 -1.54
C ASP A 126 19.36 8.56 -1.81
N LEU A 127 18.33 7.81 -1.40
CA LEU A 127 18.27 6.36 -1.60
C LEU A 127 18.20 6.01 -3.08
N THR A 128 19.24 5.40 -3.63
CA THR A 128 19.21 4.89 -5.00
C THR A 128 18.53 3.52 -5.04
N VAL A 129 17.65 3.31 -6.02
CA VAL A 129 16.95 2.04 -6.24
C VAL A 129 17.21 1.59 -7.68
N THR A 130 17.73 0.39 -7.83
CA THR A 130 17.95 -0.26 -9.12
C THR A 130 17.28 -1.63 -9.16
N PHE A 131 16.98 -2.09 -10.36
CA PHE A 131 16.26 -3.34 -10.59
C PHE A 131 17.10 -4.23 -11.50
N SER A 132 17.04 -5.54 -11.28
CA SER A 132 17.71 -6.51 -12.13
C SER A 132 16.88 -7.77 -12.29
N ASN A 133 17.18 -8.52 -13.34
CA ASN A 133 16.84 -9.92 -13.45
C ASN A 133 18.13 -10.76 -13.55
N SER A 134 17.99 -12.08 -13.58
CA SER A 134 19.08 -13.06 -13.71
C SER A 134 20.05 -12.83 -14.87
N LYS A 135 19.71 -11.97 -15.84
CA LYS A 135 20.52 -11.70 -17.03
C LYS A 135 21.14 -10.31 -16.99
N THR A 136 20.39 -9.29 -16.62
CA THR A 136 20.80 -7.89 -16.75
C THR A 136 20.11 -6.96 -15.76
N ASP A 137 20.63 -5.75 -15.64
CA ASP A 137 19.89 -4.62 -15.07
C ASP A 137 18.64 -4.31 -15.89
N VAL A 138 17.56 -3.94 -15.21
CA VAL A 138 16.28 -3.57 -15.79
C VAL A 138 16.05 -2.09 -15.55
N SER A 139 15.94 -1.34 -16.64
CA SER A 139 15.73 0.10 -16.58
C SER A 139 14.33 0.45 -16.09
N CYS A 140 14.24 1.56 -15.35
CA CYS A 140 12.98 2.20 -15.04
C CYS A 140 13.03 3.70 -15.34
N SER A 141 12.28 4.13 -16.35
CA SER A 141 12.28 5.53 -16.81
C SER A 141 11.35 6.44 -16.01
N ASP A 142 10.37 5.90 -15.29
CA ASP A 142 9.35 6.65 -14.56
C ASP A 142 9.46 6.51 -13.03
N LEU A 143 10.68 6.26 -12.53
CA LEU A 143 10.93 6.09 -11.10
C LEU A 143 10.53 7.35 -10.32
N LYS A 144 9.66 7.16 -9.33
CA LYS A 144 9.16 8.21 -8.44
C LYS A 144 9.33 7.77 -7.00
N LYS A 145 9.83 8.67 -6.16
CA LYS A 145 9.93 8.49 -4.72
C LYS A 145 8.89 9.38 -4.04
N VAL A 146 8.17 8.83 -3.08
CA VAL A 146 7.11 9.53 -2.34
C VAL A 146 7.33 9.26 -0.86
N ALA A 147 7.70 10.29 -0.12
CA ALA A 147 7.74 10.21 1.34
C ALA A 147 6.30 10.09 1.88
N VAL A 148 6.03 8.99 2.59
CA VAL A 148 4.75 8.78 3.29
C VAL A 148 4.76 9.53 4.61
N ASP A 149 5.90 9.45 5.31
CA ASP A 149 6.19 10.18 6.54
C ASP A 149 7.72 10.33 6.71
N SER A 150 8.20 10.62 7.92
CA SER A 150 9.64 10.80 8.19
C SER A 150 10.46 9.51 8.18
N LYS A 151 9.83 8.34 8.14
CA LYS A 151 10.45 7.01 8.21
C LYS A 151 10.16 6.14 7.00
N THR A 152 9.12 6.46 6.25
CA THR A 152 8.60 5.61 5.19
C THR A 152 8.69 6.29 3.82
N LEU A 153 9.28 5.58 2.87
CA LEU A 153 9.41 5.98 1.47
C LEU A 153 8.75 4.94 0.57
N ASP A 154 7.84 5.38 -0.27
CA ASP A 154 7.30 4.57 -1.36
C ASP A 154 8.07 4.88 -2.65
N VAL A 155 8.53 3.84 -3.34
CA VAL A 155 9.21 3.96 -4.63
C VAL A 155 8.36 3.29 -5.69
N HIS A 156 7.85 4.10 -6.61
CA HIS A 156 7.01 3.66 -7.72
C HIS A 156 7.81 3.64 -9.01
N CYS A 157 7.59 2.59 -9.80
CA CYS A 157 8.22 2.42 -11.10
C CYS A 157 7.47 1.31 -11.85
N LYS A 158 7.25 1.47 -13.16
CA LYS A 158 6.69 0.38 -13.98
C LYS A 158 7.74 -0.20 -14.90
N THR A 159 8.23 -1.39 -14.58
CA THR A 159 9.21 -2.06 -15.45
C THR A 159 8.52 -2.67 -16.68
N THR A 160 9.25 -2.71 -17.80
CA THR A 160 8.80 -3.37 -19.04
C THR A 160 9.21 -4.84 -19.10
N GLN A 161 10.01 -5.28 -18.14
CA GLN A 161 10.52 -6.65 -18.00
C GLN A 161 10.31 -7.11 -16.57
N GLU A 162 10.25 -8.42 -16.39
CA GLU A 162 10.27 -8.99 -15.05
C GLU A 162 11.62 -8.77 -14.38
N ILE A 163 11.57 -8.60 -13.06
CA ILE A 163 12.73 -8.45 -12.19
C ILE A 163 12.70 -9.54 -11.12
N ASP A 164 13.86 -10.00 -10.68
CA ASP A 164 14.03 -10.97 -9.60
C ASP A 164 14.82 -10.41 -8.41
N ALA A 165 15.34 -9.19 -8.52
CA ALA A 165 15.97 -8.48 -7.43
C ALA A 165 15.79 -6.96 -7.49
N VAL A 166 15.79 -6.36 -6.31
CA VAL A 166 15.87 -4.91 -6.10
C VAL A 166 17.14 -4.61 -5.30
N THR A 167 17.92 -3.65 -5.76
CA THR A 167 19.10 -3.16 -5.02
C THR A 167 18.84 -1.76 -4.51
N LEU A 168 19.07 -1.58 -3.21
CA LEU A 168 18.98 -0.32 -2.49
C LEU A 168 20.40 0.14 -2.15
N LYS A 169 20.75 1.38 -2.49
CA LYS A 169 22.07 1.96 -2.22
C LYS A 169 21.97 3.36 -1.62
N GLY A 170 22.77 3.64 -0.60
CA GLY A 170 22.90 4.94 0.03
C GLY A 170 23.15 4.85 1.53
N ALA A 171 23.47 5.97 2.17
CA ALA A 171 23.80 6.02 3.60
C ALA A 171 22.66 5.49 4.49
N VAL A 172 21.40 5.64 4.05
CA VAL A 172 20.22 5.20 4.79
C VAL A 172 20.08 3.67 4.84
N VAL A 173 20.78 2.93 3.97
CA VAL A 173 20.75 1.46 3.92
C VAL A 173 21.11 0.84 5.27
N THR A 174 22.07 1.43 5.99
CA THR A 174 22.52 0.99 7.32
C THR A 174 21.48 1.11 8.43
N ARG A 175 20.29 1.62 8.11
CA ARG A 175 19.21 1.92 9.06
C ARG A 175 17.86 1.44 8.56
N LEU A 176 17.83 0.65 7.49
CA LEU A 176 16.61 0.03 6.99
C LEU A 176 16.02 -0.92 8.04
N CYS A 177 14.71 -0.83 8.23
CA CYS A 177 13.97 -1.71 9.12
C CYS A 177 13.16 -2.73 8.34
N SER A 178 12.44 -2.29 7.31
CA SER A 178 11.66 -3.20 6.47
C SER A 178 11.66 -2.76 5.03
N VAL A 179 11.59 -3.72 4.12
CA VAL A 179 11.35 -3.49 2.70
C VAL A 179 10.26 -4.43 2.23
N TYR A 180 9.23 -3.87 1.59
CA TYR A 180 8.11 -4.62 1.04
C TYR A 180 8.04 -4.36 -0.46
N VAL A 181 7.95 -5.42 -1.26
CA VAL A 181 7.84 -5.29 -2.73
C VAL A 181 6.47 -5.75 -3.16
N SER A 182 5.73 -4.90 -3.87
CA SER A 182 4.34 -5.20 -4.22
C SER A 182 4.24 -6.25 -5.32
N GLY A 183 3.60 -7.38 -5.00
CA GLY A 183 3.18 -8.41 -5.96
C GLY A 183 1.79 -8.20 -6.56
N GLY A 184 1.15 -7.06 -6.28
CA GLY A 184 -0.23 -6.78 -6.68
C GLY A 184 -1.13 -6.42 -5.51
N ARG A 185 -2.34 -5.94 -5.83
CA ARG A 185 -3.34 -5.49 -4.87
C ARG A 185 -4.52 -6.46 -4.83
N ASN A 186 -5.02 -6.75 -3.63
CA ASN A 186 -6.20 -7.56 -3.36
C ASN A 186 -7.44 -6.66 -3.19
N VAL A 187 -7.85 -5.99 -4.28
CA VAL A 187 -9.09 -5.19 -4.42
C VAL A 187 -9.60 -5.23 -5.86
#